data_AF-A0A968VB36-F1
#
_entry.id   AF-A0A968VB36-F1
#
_cell.length_a   1.000
_cell.length_b   1.000
_cell.length_c   1.000
_cell.angle_alpha   90.00
_cell.angle_beta   90.00
_cell.angle_gamma   90.00
#
_symmetry.space_group_name_H-M   'P 1'
#
loop_
_entity.id
_entity.type
_entity.pdbx_description
1 polymer ?
#
loop_
_entity_poly.entity_id
_entity_poly.type
_entity_poly.pdbx_seq_one_letter_code
_entity_poly.pdbx_strand_id
1 'polypeptide(L)'
;MTQEEWIESERNNLQEQFLIVLGQLTEGFTQEEQYETALSAANKMIQLDNCLENAHRAMMYCYWKMGDRIRALRQFEQCKLALKRELGINVSAKTLKLMEEIQEG
;
A
#
# COMPACT_ATOMS: atom_id res chain seq x y z
N MET A 1 24.57 20.78 12.74
CA MET A 1 23.41 20.62 11.85
C MET A 1 23.32 21.86 10.99
N THR A 2 23.56 21.74 9.70
CA THR A 2 23.43 22.85 8.74
C THR A 2 21.95 23.17 8.49
N GLN A 3 21.66 24.32 7.88
CA GLN A 3 20.28 24.68 7.51
C GLN A 3 19.66 23.65 6.56
N GLU A 4 20.47 23.11 5.65
CA GLU A 4 20.05 22.09 4.68
C GLU A 4 19.74 20.75 5.37
N GLU A 5 20.58 20.30 6.30
CA GLU A 5 20.35 19.09 7.09
C GLU A 5 19.06 19.17 7.92
N TRP A 6 18.75 20.35 8.47
CA TRP A 6 17.50 20.56 9.20
C TRP A 6 16.27 20.50 8.29
N ILE A 7 16.29 21.16 7.11
CA ILE A 7 15.17 21.13 6.15
C ILE A 7 14.87 19.70 5.70
N GLU A 8 15.91 18.92 5.41
CA GLU A 8 15.75 17.54 4.97
C GLU A 8 15.17 16.64 6.06
N SER A 9 15.64 16.78 7.30
CA SER A 9 15.09 16.05 8.45
C SER A 9 13.61 16.36 8.68
N GLU A 10 13.21 17.63 8.58
CA GLU A 10 11.82 18.03 8.80
C GLU A 10 10.91 17.53 7.69
N ARG A 11 11.38 17.57 6.44
CA ARG A 11 10.66 16.99 5.30
C ARG A 11 10.39 15.50 5.49
N ASN A 12 11.41 14.75 5.89
CA ASN A 12 11.29 13.30 6.12
C ASN A 12 10.31 13.00 7.26
N ASN A 13 10.37 13.77 8.35
CA ASN A 13 9.42 13.64 9.46
C ASN A 13 7.96 13.88 9.01
N LEU A 14 7.71 14.96 8.27
CA LEU A 14 6.37 15.25 7.75
C LEU A 14 5.87 14.17 6.78
N GLN A 15 6.76 13.61 5.95
CA GLN A 15 6.41 12.52 5.04
C GLN A 15 6.05 11.24 5.81
N GLU A 16 6.79 10.88 6.86
CA GLU A 16 6.47 9.75 7.72
C GLU A 16 5.12 9.92 8.42
N GLN A 17 4.85 11.09 9.00
CA GLN A 17 3.55 11.38 9.62
C GLN A 17 2.41 11.31 8.61
N PHE A 18 2.62 11.84 7.41
CA PHE A 18 1.62 11.78 6.35
C PHE A 18 1.32 10.34 5.91
N LEU A 19 2.35 9.49 5.79
CA LEU A 19 2.17 8.06 5.51
C LEU A 19 1.39 7.33 6.61
N ILE A 20 1.63 7.65 7.88
CA ILE A 20 0.89 7.09 9.01
C ILE A 20 -0.61 7.44 8.87
N VAL A 21 -0.93 8.71 8.64
CA VAL A 21 -2.31 9.17 8.49
C VAL A 21 -2.99 8.53 7.28
N LEU A 22 -2.29 8.45 6.13
CA LEU A 22 -2.82 7.76 4.95
C LEU A 22 -3.08 6.27 5.20
N GLY A 23 -2.22 5.60 5.97
CA GLY A 23 -2.43 4.22 6.37
C GLY A 23 -3.70 4.03 7.21
N GLN A 24 -3.90 4.90 8.21
CA GLN A 24 -5.09 4.90 9.05
C GLN A 24 -6.37 5.19 8.25
N LEU A 25 -6.33 6.18 7.34
CA LEU A 25 -7.45 6.49 6.45
C LEU A 25 -7.78 5.32 5.53
N THR A 26 -6.76 4.69 4.94
CA THR A 26 -6.95 3.51 4.08
C THR A 26 -7.64 2.39 4.84
N GLU A 27 -7.20 2.10 6.06
CA GLU A 27 -7.82 1.09 6.92
C GLU A 27 -9.25 1.46 7.29
N GLY A 28 -9.50 2.69 7.74
CA GLY A 28 -10.84 3.17 8.09
C GLY A 28 -11.83 3.10 6.92
N PHE A 29 -11.45 3.61 5.75
CA PHE A 29 -12.29 3.53 4.55
C PHE A 29 -12.53 2.08 4.09
N THR A 30 -11.53 1.19 4.26
CA THR A 30 -11.70 -0.24 3.95
C THR A 30 -12.71 -0.89 4.89
N GLN A 31 -12.69 -0.54 6.18
CA GLN A 31 -13.63 -1.05 7.19
C GLN A 31 -15.06 -0.52 6.98
N GLU A 32 -15.20 0.71 6.49
CA GLU A 32 -16.49 1.31 6.12
C GLU A 32 -16.99 0.90 4.71
N GLU A 33 -16.30 -0.05 4.05
CA GLU A 33 -16.60 -0.52 2.69
C GLU A 33 -16.55 0.58 1.62
N GLN A 34 -15.90 1.72 1.91
CA GLN A 34 -15.66 2.82 0.98
C GLN A 34 -14.41 2.52 0.13
N TYR A 35 -14.49 1.47 -0.69
CA TYR A 35 -13.34 0.90 -1.38
C TYR A 35 -12.66 1.87 -2.35
N GLU A 36 -13.40 2.71 -3.08
CA GLU A 36 -12.82 3.70 -3.99
C GLU A 36 -12.01 4.76 -3.25
N THR A 37 -12.48 5.19 -2.08
CA THR A 37 -11.78 6.16 -1.24
C THR A 37 -10.53 5.53 -0.62
N ALA A 38 -10.62 4.28 -0.15
CA ALA A 38 -9.48 3.51 0.33
C ALA A 38 -8.41 3.33 -0.75
N LEU A 39 -8.81 3.01 -1.98
CA LEU A 39 -7.91 2.91 -3.14
C LEU A 39 -7.17 4.22 -3.41
N SER A 40 -7.86 5.36 -3.34
CA SER A 40 -7.25 6.67 -3.53
C SER A 40 -6.19 6.98 -2.46
N ALA A 41 -6.48 6.68 -1.20
CA ALA A 41 -5.54 6.86 -0.09
C ALA A 41 -4.32 5.92 -0.23
N ALA A 42 -4.55 4.63 -0.49
CA ALA A 42 -3.48 3.64 -0.68
C ALA A 42 -2.59 3.96 -1.89
N ASN A 43 -3.17 4.45 -2.99
CA ASN A 43 -2.40 4.84 -4.16
C ASN A 43 -1.46 6.03 -3.88
N LYS A 44 -1.85 6.98 -3.02
CA LYS A 44 -0.96 8.05 -2.56
C LYS A 44 0.22 7.50 -1.76
N MET A 45 -0.01 6.47 -0.93
CA MET A 45 1.08 5.80 -0.21
C MET A 45 2.09 5.19 -1.19
N ILE A 46 1.63 4.46 -2.21
CA ILE A 46 2.49 3.85 -3.24
C ILE A 46 3.27 4.90 -4.04
N GLN A 47 2.68 6.08 -4.28
CA GLN A 47 3.38 7.19 -4.95
C GLN A 47 4.51 7.79 -4.10
N LEU A 48 4.41 7.72 -2.78
CA LEU A 48 5.46 8.17 -1.85
C LEU A 48 6.53 7.10 -1.66
N ASP A 49 6.11 5.85 -1.52
CA ASP A 49 6.99 4.68 -1.40
C ASP A 49 6.27 3.46 -2.00
N ASN A 50 6.79 2.95 -3.12
CA ASN A 50 6.18 1.82 -3.82
C ASN A 50 6.44 0.47 -3.12
N CYS A 51 7.34 0.43 -2.14
CA CYS A 51 7.62 -0.78 -1.37
C CYS A 51 6.64 -0.98 -0.20
N LEU A 52 5.65 -0.09 -0.04
CA LEU A 52 4.63 -0.21 1.00
C LEU A 52 3.65 -1.37 0.73
N GLU A 53 4.06 -2.56 1.15
CA GLU A 53 3.30 -3.80 0.99
C GLU A 53 1.89 -3.73 1.61
N ASN A 54 1.72 -3.00 2.71
CA ASN A 54 0.41 -2.79 3.33
C ASN A 54 -0.55 -2.00 2.43
N ALA A 55 -0.07 -0.99 1.71
CA ALA A 55 -0.86 -0.24 0.75
C ALA A 55 -1.27 -1.11 -0.44
N HIS A 56 -0.32 -1.88 -1.00
CA HIS A 56 -0.62 -2.87 -2.04
C HIS A 56 -1.67 -3.88 -1.59
N ARG A 57 -1.54 -4.44 -0.38
CA ARG A 57 -2.49 -5.41 0.17
C ARG A 57 -3.88 -4.81 0.39
N ALA A 58 -3.97 -3.56 0.84
CA ALA A 58 -5.26 -2.86 0.95
C ALA A 58 -5.92 -2.69 -0.42
N MET A 59 -5.15 -2.31 -1.45
CA MET A 59 -5.67 -2.19 -2.81
C MET A 59 -6.12 -3.54 -3.38
N MET A 60 -5.37 -4.63 -3.15
CA MET A 60 -5.78 -5.99 -3.51
C MET A 60 -7.14 -6.34 -2.91
N TYR A 61 -7.30 -6.10 -1.61
CA TYR A 61 -8.54 -6.38 -0.89
C TYR A 61 -9.71 -5.54 -1.44
N CYS A 62 -9.51 -4.23 -1.65
CA CYS A 62 -10.54 -3.35 -2.20
C CYS A 62 -11.00 -3.81 -3.58
N TYR A 63 -10.07 -4.09 -4.50
CA TYR A 63 -10.42 -4.59 -5.83
C TYR A 63 -11.19 -5.91 -5.77
N TRP A 64 -10.80 -6.84 -4.90
CA TRP A 64 -11.50 -8.10 -4.72
C TRP A 64 -12.92 -7.90 -4.19
N LYS A 65 -13.12 -7.02 -3.19
CA LYS A 65 -14.44 -6.71 -2.65
C LYS A 65 -15.37 -6.01 -3.64
N MET A 66 -14.80 -5.23 -4.56
CA MET A 66 -15.52 -4.64 -5.69
C MET A 66 -15.79 -5.64 -6.83
N GLY A 67 -15.34 -6.89 -6.72
CA GLY A 67 -15.51 -7.93 -7.75
C GLY A 67 -14.48 -7.90 -8.88
N ASP A 68 -13.49 -6.99 -8.86
CA ASP A 68 -12.43 -6.92 -9.85
C ASP A 68 -11.20 -7.74 -9.44
N ARG A 69 -11.38 -9.06 -9.47
CA ARG A 69 -10.34 -10.04 -9.15
C ARG A 69 -9.09 -9.90 -10.03
N ILE A 70 -9.25 -9.48 -11.28
CA ILE A 70 -8.12 -9.30 -12.21
C ILE A 70 -7.21 -8.16 -11.73
N ARG A 71 -7.79 -7.02 -11.33
CA ARG A 71 -7.00 -5.91 -10.78
C ARG A 71 -6.36 -6.28 -9.44
N ALA A 72 -7.07 -7.03 -8.59
CA ALA A 72 -6.50 -7.51 -7.34
C ALA A 72 -5.23 -8.35 -7.55
N LEU A 73 -5.27 -9.32 -8.48
CA LEU A 73 -4.09 -10.15 -8.81
C LEU A 73 -2.97 -9.36 -9.51
N ARG A 74 -3.32 -8.38 -10.36
CA ARG A 74 -2.32 -7.48 -10.94
C ARG A 74 -1.61 -6.65 -9.88
N GLN A 75 -2.34 -6.18 -8.87
CA GLN A 75 -1.77 -5.41 -7.76
C GLN A 75 -0.78 -6.24 -6.92
N PHE A 76 -1.08 -7.53 -6.73
CA PHE A 76 -0.15 -8.47 -6.09
C PHE A 76 1.17 -8.59 -6.85
N GLU A 77 1.12 -8.79 -8.17
CA GLU A 77 2.34 -8.88 -8.98
C GLU A 77 3.15 -7.59 -8.96
N GLN A 78 2.49 -6.42 -8.97
CA GLN A 78 3.16 -5.13 -8.79
C GLN A 78 3.87 -5.04 -7.43
N CYS A 79 3.22 -5.46 -6.35
CA CYS A 79 3.81 -5.47 -5.01
C CYS A 79 5.06 -6.35 -4.95
N LYS A 80 4.94 -7.57 -5.50
CA LYS A 80 6.05 -8.53 -5.57
C LYS A 80 7.22 -7.98 -6.37
N LEU A 81 6.97 -7.34 -7.50
CA LEU A 81 8.01 -6.73 -8.33
C LEU A 81 8.69 -5.55 -7.63
N ALA A 82 7.92 -4.66 -6.99
CA ALA A 82 8.43 -3.52 -6.23
C ALA A 82 9.39 -3.97 -5.12
N LEU A 83 8.91 -4.82 -4.21
CA LEU A 83 9.71 -5.36 -3.10
C LEU A 83 10.96 -6.10 -3.60
N LYS A 84 10.82 -6.89 -4.67
CA LYS A 84 11.94 -7.67 -5.18
C LYS A 84 13.00 -6.78 -5.82
N ARG A 85 12.60 -5.76 -6.57
CA ARG A 85 13.49 -4.87 -7.31
C ARG A 85 14.24 -3.91 -6.38
N GLU A 86 13.57 -3.35 -5.40
CA GLU A 86 14.13 -2.26 -4.59
C GLU A 86 14.73 -2.74 -3.28
N LEU A 87 14.12 -3.77 -2.67
CA LEU A 87 14.56 -4.29 -1.37
C LEU A 87 15.14 -5.72 -1.44
N GLY A 88 15.01 -6.41 -2.57
CA GLY A 88 15.50 -7.78 -2.76
C GLY A 88 14.69 -8.85 -2.02
N ILE A 89 13.64 -8.47 -1.30
CA ILE A 89 12.81 -9.34 -0.47
C ILE A 89 11.57 -9.86 -1.22
N ASN A 90 10.91 -10.86 -0.63
CA ASN A 90 9.62 -11.37 -1.11
C ASN A 90 8.47 -10.73 -0.33
N VAL A 91 7.26 -10.81 -0.88
CA VAL A 91 6.02 -10.47 -0.15
C VAL A 91 5.88 -11.30 1.13
N SER A 92 5.25 -10.70 2.14
CA SER A 92 4.92 -11.36 3.39
C SER A 92 3.86 -12.46 3.23
N ALA A 93 3.81 -13.36 4.20
CA ALA A 93 2.79 -14.41 4.27
C ALA A 93 1.36 -13.85 4.31
N LYS A 94 1.14 -12.66 4.89
CA LYS A 94 -0.19 -12.02 4.91
C LYS A 94 -0.69 -11.68 3.51
N THR A 95 0.21 -11.22 2.65
CA THR A 95 -0.12 -10.83 1.27
C THR A 95 -0.27 -12.06 0.38
N LEU A 96 0.54 -13.10 0.59
CA LEU A 96 0.36 -14.41 -0.08
C LEU A 96 -1.00 -15.01 0.26
N LYS A 97 -1.37 -15.03 1.54
CA LYS A 97 -2.67 -15.55 1.97
C LYS A 97 -3.83 -14.81 1.31
N LEU A 98 -3.78 -13.48 1.24
CA LEU A 98 -4.82 -12.71 0.55
C LEU A 98 -4.86 -13.04 -0.95
N MET A 99 -3.71 -13.23 -1.60
CA MET A 99 -3.66 -13.65 -3.01
C MET A 99 -4.31 -15.02 -3.22
N GLU A 100 -4.07 -15.97 -2.32
CA GLU A 100 -4.72 -17.29 -2.34
C GLU A 100 -6.24 -17.18 -2.15
N GLU A 101 -6.70 -16.39 -1.17
CA GLU A 101 -8.14 -16.14 -0.94
C GLU A 101 -8.81 -15.52 -2.18
N ILE A 102 -8.13 -14.57 -2.84
CA ILE A 102 -8.58 -13.97 -4.10
C ILE A 102 -8.62 -15.02 -5.22
N GLN A 103 -7.73 -16.01 -5.23
CA GLN A 103 -7.71 -17.07 -6.24
C GLN A 103 -8.80 -18.13 -6.02
N GLU A 104 -9.22 -18.36 -4.79
CA GLU A 104 -10.24 -19.37 -4.48
C GLU A 104 -11.65 -18.82 -4.55
N GLY A 105 -11.86 -17.53 -4.23
CA GLY A 105 -13.15 -16.83 -4.30
C GLY A 105 -13.47 -16.26 -5.68
#